data_AF-A0A966CCZ0-F1
#
_entry.id   AF-A0A966CCZ0-F1
#
_cell.length_a   1.000
_cell.length_b   1.000
_cell.length_c   1.000
_cell.angle_alpha   90.00
_cell.angle_beta   90.00
_cell.angle_gamma   90.00
#
_symmetry.space_group_name_H-M   'P 1'
#
loop_
_entity.id
_entity.type
_entity.pdbx_description
1 polymer ?
#
loop_
_entity_poly.entity_id
_entity_poly.type
_entity_poly.pdbx_seq_one_letter_code
_entity_poly.pdbx_strand_id
1 'polypeptide(L)'
;MNKVNLLNISIDNISLSHLLEELTQKGGFIVTPNVDHLVKLQKDADFLKTYKIADYVVCDSKIIQSALKFLGTPIQEKISGSDLLPAFYHYNKNNENIKIFLLGGDESVPHSAKININQKVGREIVVGALSPSFGFENNESECLAIIDQINQSSANVLAIGVGAPKQEKWILKYRSLLPNLKIFLPIGATLDFEAGYKPRSPKWMSNIGLEWFYRLISEPKRLWKRYLIDSFPFLLKLIQYRFNLYRSNPILELKSLPLGMLLNQAGLLTDDKLLLLLNIQKQKNYQIKLGKIAEELKLVSPETINFFAEELPKIIDLNQVWNIENYLQKAHLITPLQIDLLLRKQSQLSNSKSLTQLIVEEGYLSPQTLDWFTAFRDLLKSHK
;
A
#
# COMPACT_ATOMS: atom_id res chain seq x y z
N MET A 1 0.67 -16.78 9.50
CA MET A 1 0.98 -15.72 10.48
C MET A 1 -0.33 -15.17 11.00
N ASN A 2 -0.47 -14.99 12.31
CA ASN A 2 -1.69 -14.41 12.87
C ASN A 2 -1.71 -12.91 12.55
N LYS A 3 -2.85 -12.40 12.08
CA LYS A 3 -3.07 -10.97 11.83
C LYS A 3 -4.10 -10.42 12.80
N VAL A 4 -3.95 -9.16 13.18
CA VAL A 4 -4.88 -8.41 14.02
C VAL A 4 -5.42 -7.23 13.23
N ASN A 5 -6.75 -7.08 13.18
CA ASN A 5 -7.37 -5.97 12.48
C ASN A 5 -7.43 -4.72 13.37
N LEU A 6 -7.05 -3.59 12.81
CA LEU A 6 -7.20 -2.27 13.42
C LEU A 6 -7.68 -1.28 12.36
N LEU A 7 -8.89 -0.77 12.53
CA LEU A 7 -9.54 0.10 11.55
C LEU A 7 -9.64 -0.59 10.18
N ASN A 8 -9.01 -0.04 9.13
CA ASN A 8 -9.02 -0.57 7.77
C ASN A 8 -7.73 -1.29 7.36
N ILE A 9 -6.89 -1.68 8.32
CA ILE A 9 -5.68 -2.47 8.04
C ILE A 9 -5.60 -3.72 8.93
N SER A 10 -4.83 -4.70 8.45
CA SER A 10 -4.44 -5.89 9.21
C SER A 10 -2.95 -5.79 9.56
N ILE A 11 -2.64 -5.89 10.85
CA ILE A 11 -1.29 -5.83 11.40
C ILE A 11 -0.82 -7.26 11.70
N ASP A 12 0.38 -7.61 11.25
CA ASP A 12 1.02 -8.89 11.53
C ASP A 12 1.41 -9.00 12.99
N ASN A 13 0.92 -10.05 13.65
CA ASN A 13 1.29 -10.39 15.01
C ASN A 13 2.55 -11.27 14.98
N ILE A 14 3.71 -10.63 14.93
CA ILE A 14 5.01 -11.25 14.69
C ILE A 14 6.10 -10.66 15.60
N SER A 15 7.11 -11.46 15.96
CA SER A 15 8.33 -10.96 16.60
C SER A 15 9.33 -10.35 15.61
N LEU A 16 10.20 -9.47 16.10
CA LEU A 16 11.28 -8.90 15.31
C LEU A 16 12.21 -10.00 14.76
N SER A 17 12.55 -10.99 15.58
CA SER A 17 13.41 -12.11 15.15
C SER A 17 12.85 -12.87 13.95
N HIS A 18 11.56 -13.21 13.99
CA HIS A 18 10.90 -13.94 12.91
C HIS A 18 10.75 -13.06 11.67
N LEU A 19 10.49 -11.76 11.84
CA LEU A 19 10.42 -10.82 10.71
C LEU A 19 11.77 -10.74 9.99
N LEU A 20 12.88 -10.65 10.73
CA LEU A 20 14.22 -10.57 10.14
C LEU A 20 14.59 -11.84 9.38
N GLU A 21 14.22 -13.01 9.90
CA GLU A 21 14.39 -14.29 9.22
C GLU A 21 13.60 -14.31 7.88
N GLU A 22 12.31 -14.02 7.95
CA GLU A 22 11.42 -14.00 6.78
C GLU A 22 11.91 -13.03 5.70
N LEU A 23 12.30 -11.81 6.09
CA LEU A 23 12.85 -10.81 5.16
C LEU A 23 14.13 -11.29 4.50
N THR A 24 15.02 -11.91 5.26
CA THR A 24 16.31 -12.41 4.74
C THR A 24 16.10 -13.56 3.76
N GLN A 25 15.14 -14.44 4.01
CA GLN A 25 14.88 -15.60 3.16
C GLN A 25 14.01 -15.28 1.94
N LYS A 26 12.95 -14.49 2.11
CA LYS A 26 11.89 -14.30 1.11
C LYS A 26 11.85 -12.90 0.49
N GLY A 27 12.53 -11.94 1.11
CA GLY A 27 12.34 -10.53 0.77
C GLY A 27 11.02 -9.98 1.31
N GLY A 28 10.65 -8.80 0.85
CA GLY A 28 9.32 -8.22 1.09
C GLY A 28 9.31 -6.70 1.21
N PHE A 29 8.10 -6.15 1.10
CA PHE A 29 7.79 -4.75 1.39
C PHE A 29 7.17 -4.64 2.78
N ILE A 30 7.84 -3.89 3.67
CA ILE A 30 7.42 -3.69 5.06
C ILE A 30 6.79 -2.32 5.20
N VAL A 31 5.71 -2.21 5.97
CA VAL A 31 5.17 -0.93 6.43
C VAL A 31 4.97 -0.93 7.95
N THR A 32 5.30 0.20 8.58
CA THR A 32 5.26 0.36 10.05
C THR A 32 4.22 1.44 10.43
N PRO A 33 2.91 1.12 10.48
CA PRO A 33 1.90 2.11 10.83
C PRO A 33 2.12 2.64 12.24
N ASN A 34 2.21 3.97 12.35
CA ASN A 34 2.02 4.72 13.59
C ASN A 34 0.66 5.43 13.57
N VAL A 35 0.32 6.16 14.64
CA VAL A 35 -0.97 6.85 14.79
C VAL A 35 -1.27 7.79 13.62
N ASP A 36 -0.27 8.56 13.17
CA ASP A 36 -0.43 9.47 12.04
C ASP A 36 -0.70 8.72 10.73
N HIS A 37 -0.09 7.54 10.55
CA HIS A 37 -0.39 6.70 9.39
C HIS A 37 -1.84 6.22 9.46
N LEU A 38 -2.28 5.72 10.63
CA LEU A 38 -3.65 5.25 10.84
C LEU A 38 -4.69 6.33 10.56
N VAL A 39 -4.40 7.60 10.79
CA VAL A 39 -5.30 8.70 10.41
C VAL A 39 -5.28 8.96 8.90
N LYS A 40 -4.09 9.02 8.28
CA LYS A 40 -3.94 9.25 6.83
C LYS A 40 -4.60 8.14 6.00
N LEU A 41 -4.48 6.89 6.45
CA LEU A 41 -5.09 5.71 5.81
C LEU A 41 -6.62 5.76 5.74
N GLN A 42 -7.26 6.68 6.46
CA GLN A 42 -8.72 6.88 6.47
C GLN A 42 -9.19 7.83 5.38
N LYS A 43 -8.27 8.42 4.62
CA LYS A 43 -8.55 9.48 3.65
C LYS A 43 -7.75 9.31 2.35
N ASP A 44 -6.61 8.65 2.40
CA ASP A 44 -5.68 8.51 1.27
C ASP A 44 -5.74 7.09 0.69
N ALA A 45 -6.39 6.94 -0.47
CA ALA A 45 -6.61 5.65 -1.12
C ALA A 45 -5.31 4.98 -1.58
N ASP A 46 -4.38 5.76 -2.14
CA ASP A 46 -3.09 5.22 -2.59
C ASP A 46 -2.25 4.78 -1.42
N PHE A 47 -2.27 5.53 -0.32
CA PHE A 47 -1.59 5.11 0.90
C PHE A 47 -2.25 3.87 1.51
N LEU A 48 -3.57 3.75 1.51
CA LEU A 48 -4.24 2.52 1.95
C LEU A 48 -3.88 1.33 1.06
N LYS A 49 -3.74 1.55 -0.25
CA LYS A 49 -3.31 0.53 -1.20
C LYS A 49 -1.91 0.00 -0.88
N THR A 50 -0.97 0.84 -0.44
CA THR A 50 0.37 0.38 -0.04
C THR A 50 0.29 -0.64 1.09
N TYR A 51 -0.60 -0.44 2.06
CA TYR A 51 -0.81 -1.35 3.19
C TYR A 51 -1.52 -2.65 2.81
N LYS A 52 -2.43 -2.60 1.83
CA LYS A 52 -3.11 -3.81 1.32
C LYS A 52 -2.18 -4.74 0.55
N ILE A 53 -1.12 -4.21 -0.06
CA ILE A 53 -0.16 -4.99 -0.85
C ILE A 53 1.17 -5.24 -0.15
N ALA A 54 1.39 -4.64 1.02
CA ALA A 54 2.61 -4.87 1.80
C ALA A 54 2.67 -6.34 2.24
N ASP A 55 3.86 -6.92 2.17
CA ASP A 55 4.09 -8.31 2.61
C ASP A 55 4.05 -8.40 4.14
N TYR A 56 4.51 -7.34 4.81
CA TYR A 56 4.53 -7.24 6.27
C TYR A 56 4.04 -5.88 6.77
N VAL A 57 3.04 -5.88 7.64
CA VAL A 57 2.48 -4.70 8.32
C VAL A 57 2.76 -4.84 9.81
N VAL A 58 3.78 -4.17 10.35
CA VAL A 58 4.23 -4.39 11.74
C VAL A 58 4.01 -3.18 12.63
N CYS A 59 3.63 -3.41 13.88
CA CYS A 59 3.25 -2.31 14.78
C CYS A 59 4.43 -1.42 15.17
N ASP A 60 4.42 -0.16 14.72
CA ASP A 60 5.52 0.79 14.95
C ASP A 60 5.61 1.31 16.39
N SER A 61 4.46 1.59 17.01
CA SER A 61 4.39 2.43 18.21
C SER A 61 3.74 1.74 19.42
N LYS A 62 4.21 2.09 20.62
CA LYS A 62 3.60 1.65 21.89
C LYS A 62 2.14 2.09 22.01
N ILE A 63 1.75 3.21 21.41
CA ILE A 63 0.36 3.69 21.42
C ILE A 63 -0.55 2.67 20.72
N ILE A 64 -0.14 2.18 19.55
CA ILE A 64 -0.91 1.16 18.82
C ILE A 64 -0.91 -0.17 19.58
N GLN A 65 0.24 -0.58 20.12
CA GLN A 65 0.31 -1.79 20.95
C GLN A 65 -0.67 -1.72 22.14
N SER A 66 -0.74 -0.58 22.84
CA SER A 66 -1.67 -0.34 23.94
C SER A 66 -3.13 -0.29 23.46
N ALA A 67 -3.40 0.34 22.32
CA ALA A 67 -4.74 0.38 21.72
C ALA A 67 -5.25 -1.04 21.40
N LEU A 68 -4.40 -1.88 20.81
CA LEU A 68 -4.72 -3.28 20.50
C LEU A 68 -4.98 -4.11 21.77
N LYS A 69 -4.19 -3.89 22.82
CA LYS A 69 -4.44 -4.48 24.15
C LYS A 69 -5.80 -4.04 24.71
N PHE A 70 -6.15 -2.76 24.60
CA PHE A 70 -7.44 -2.23 25.02
C PHE A 70 -8.63 -2.83 24.22
N LEU A 71 -8.42 -3.14 22.94
CA LEU A 71 -9.39 -3.81 22.09
C LEU A 71 -9.47 -5.34 22.33
N GLY A 72 -8.67 -5.90 23.22
CA GLY A 72 -8.63 -7.34 23.50
C GLY A 72 -7.90 -8.18 22.45
N THR A 73 -7.13 -7.55 21.56
CA THR A 73 -6.38 -8.22 20.48
C THR A 73 -4.89 -7.86 20.54
N PRO A 74 -4.18 -8.22 21.64
CA PRO A 74 -2.80 -7.80 21.83
C PRO A 74 -1.88 -8.39 20.74
N ILE A 75 -0.85 -7.62 20.40
CA ILE A 75 0.26 -8.04 19.54
C ILE A 75 1.48 -8.44 20.38
N GLN A 76 2.28 -9.33 19.82
CA GLN A 76 3.47 -9.90 20.44
C GLN A 76 4.55 -8.84 20.67
N GLU A 77 4.87 -8.04 19.65
CA GLU A 77 6.00 -7.12 19.71
C GLU A 77 5.72 -5.80 18.97
N LYS A 78 6.30 -4.71 19.50
CA LYS A 78 6.37 -3.41 18.82
C LYS A 78 7.66 -3.35 18.02
N ILE A 79 7.55 -3.21 16.70
CA ILE A 79 8.67 -3.13 15.76
C ILE A 79 8.62 -1.75 15.11
N SER A 80 9.40 -0.78 15.60
CA SER A 80 9.44 0.55 14.98
C SER A 80 10.35 0.58 13.76
N GLY A 81 10.10 1.50 12.83
CA GLY A 81 11.03 1.76 11.72
C GLY A 81 12.44 2.08 12.20
N SER A 82 12.56 2.77 13.35
CA SER A 82 13.85 3.11 13.98
C SER A 82 14.57 1.94 14.64
N ASP A 83 13.85 0.87 14.96
CA ASP A 83 14.43 -0.40 15.43
C ASP A 83 14.76 -1.32 14.26
N LEU A 84 13.93 -1.28 13.20
CA LEU A 84 13.95 -2.25 12.12
C LEU A 84 15.24 -2.21 11.30
N LEU A 85 15.66 -1.03 10.81
CA LEU A 85 16.89 -0.94 10.01
C LEU A 85 18.14 -1.36 10.80
N PRO A 86 18.35 -0.88 12.05
CA PRO A 86 19.45 -1.34 12.88
C PRO A 86 19.46 -2.84 13.13
N ALA A 87 18.31 -3.39 13.51
CA ALA A 87 18.19 -4.83 13.74
C ALA A 87 18.45 -5.62 12.45
N PHE A 88 17.99 -5.12 11.30
CA PHE A 88 18.15 -5.74 10.00
C PHE A 88 19.61 -5.83 9.56
N TYR A 89 20.36 -4.72 9.59
CA TYR A 89 21.76 -4.75 9.16
C TYR A 89 22.64 -5.53 10.16
N HIS A 90 22.30 -5.54 11.46
CA HIS A 90 23.03 -6.34 12.44
C HIS A 90 22.75 -7.84 12.31
N TYR A 91 21.50 -8.24 12.05
CA TYR A 91 21.14 -9.63 11.78
C TYR A 91 21.87 -10.14 10.53
N ASN A 92 21.96 -9.31 9.49
CA ASN A 92 22.61 -9.64 8.22
C ASN A 92 24.09 -9.24 8.15
N LYS A 93 24.75 -8.98 9.29
CA LYS A 93 26.12 -8.47 9.31
C LYS A 93 27.12 -9.37 8.57
N ASN A 94 26.93 -10.69 8.66
CA ASN A 94 27.80 -11.69 8.04
C ASN A 94 27.25 -12.22 6.70
N ASN A 95 26.09 -11.73 6.24
CA ASN A 95 25.46 -12.19 5.01
C ASN A 95 25.89 -11.30 3.83
N GLU A 96 26.95 -11.69 3.12
CA GLU A 96 27.51 -10.91 2.01
C GLU A 96 26.53 -10.65 0.86
N ASN A 97 25.47 -11.46 0.75
CA ASN A 97 24.42 -11.26 -0.25
C ASN A 97 23.55 -10.04 0.05
N ILE A 98 23.52 -9.54 1.29
CA ILE A 98 22.72 -8.37 1.64
C ILE A 98 23.50 -7.10 1.36
N LYS A 99 22.92 -6.28 0.46
CA LYS A 99 23.46 -5.01 -0.02
C LYS A 99 22.39 -3.93 0.00
N ILE A 100 22.60 -2.90 0.80
CA ILE A 100 21.62 -1.85 1.11
C ILE A 100 21.91 -0.60 0.28
N PHE A 101 20.87 -0.03 -0.31
CA PHE A 101 20.86 1.33 -0.84
C PHE A 101 20.07 2.25 0.10
N LEU A 102 20.64 3.40 0.46
CA LEU A 102 19.96 4.43 1.26
C LEU A 102 19.43 5.54 0.36
N LEU A 103 18.13 5.85 0.47
CA LEU A 103 17.50 6.95 -0.27
C LEU A 103 16.78 7.89 0.69
N GLY A 104 17.12 9.18 0.70
CA GLY A 104 16.43 10.19 1.50
C GLY A 104 17.36 11.01 2.36
N GLY A 105 16.78 11.72 3.34
CA GLY A 105 17.51 12.69 4.16
C GLY A 105 17.95 13.92 3.36
N ASP A 106 18.37 14.96 4.09
CA ASP A 106 18.97 16.15 3.50
C ASP A 106 20.36 15.83 2.92
N GLU A 107 20.97 16.83 2.27
CA GLU A 107 22.33 16.73 1.75
C GLU A 107 23.28 16.19 2.84
N SER A 108 24.23 15.34 2.43
CA SER A 108 25.16 14.54 3.26
C SER A 108 24.56 13.47 4.19
N VAL A 109 23.30 13.56 4.63
CA VAL A 109 22.69 12.58 5.57
C VAL A 109 22.83 11.12 5.12
N PRO A 110 22.42 10.70 3.90
CA PRO A 110 22.53 9.30 3.49
C PRO A 110 23.98 8.83 3.35
N HIS A 111 24.92 9.73 3.02
CA HIS A 111 26.35 9.41 2.92
C HIS A 111 26.96 9.18 4.30
N SER A 112 26.66 10.05 5.28
CA SER A 112 27.07 9.85 6.67
C SER A 112 26.48 8.56 7.26
N ALA A 113 25.19 8.26 6.97
CA ALA A 113 24.57 7.00 7.37
C ALA A 113 25.27 5.79 6.75
N LYS A 114 25.65 5.84 5.46
CA LYS A 114 26.42 4.77 4.80
C LYS A 114 27.73 4.50 5.56
N ILE A 115 28.50 5.53 5.87
CA ILE A 115 29.78 5.41 6.59
C ILE A 115 29.55 4.79 7.97
N ASN A 116 28.63 5.35 8.75
CA ASN A 116 28.37 4.91 10.12
C ASN A 116 27.86 3.46 10.19
N ILE A 117 26.94 3.08 9.30
CA ILE A 117 26.40 1.71 9.26
C ILE A 117 27.51 0.72 8.88
N ASN A 118 28.30 1.01 7.85
CA ASN A 118 29.39 0.11 7.43
C ASN A 118 30.45 -0.06 8.54
N GLN A 119 30.76 1.00 9.30
CA GLN A 119 31.63 0.93 10.47
C GLN A 119 31.03 0.04 11.58
N LYS A 120 29.73 0.21 11.90
CA LYS A 120 29.05 -0.61 12.91
C LYS A 120 28.98 -2.10 12.53
N VAL A 121 28.89 -2.40 11.24
CA VAL A 121 28.76 -3.77 10.72
C VAL A 121 30.14 -4.43 10.53
N GLY A 122 31.18 -3.65 10.20
CA GLY A 122 32.52 -4.16 9.91
C GLY A 122 32.71 -4.64 8.46
N ARG A 123 31.79 -4.28 7.54
CA ARG A 123 31.91 -4.51 6.09
C ARG A 123 31.11 -3.47 5.30
N GLU A 124 31.34 -3.41 4.00
CA GLU A 124 30.50 -2.63 3.09
C GLU A 124 29.15 -3.34 2.86
N ILE A 125 28.21 -3.15 3.79
CA ILE A 125 26.83 -3.63 3.66
C ILE A 125 25.95 -2.60 2.94
N VAL A 126 26.21 -1.32 3.15
CA VAL A 126 25.58 -0.22 2.41
C VAL A 126 26.44 0.11 1.20
N VAL A 127 25.92 -0.20 0.01
CA VAL A 127 26.65 -0.09 -1.26
C VAL A 127 26.36 1.23 -1.98
N GLY A 128 25.19 1.84 -1.73
CA GLY A 128 24.79 3.12 -2.34
C GLY A 128 24.02 4.00 -1.37
N ALA A 129 24.06 5.31 -1.63
CA ALA A 129 23.42 6.33 -0.81
C ALA A 129 23.09 7.55 -1.68
N LEU A 130 21.88 8.09 -1.58
CA LEU A 130 21.43 9.24 -2.36
C LEU A 130 20.45 10.11 -1.58
N SER A 131 20.63 11.42 -1.64
CA SER A 131 19.67 12.41 -1.15
C SER A 131 18.89 12.96 -2.35
N PRO A 132 17.56 12.79 -2.41
CA PRO A 132 16.75 13.33 -3.50
C PRO A 132 16.38 14.79 -3.22
N SER A 133 15.97 15.52 -4.27
CA SER A 133 15.45 16.88 -4.12
C SER A 133 14.15 16.92 -3.30
N PHE A 134 13.85 18.08 -2.72
CA PHE A 134 12.57 18.25 -2.03
C PHE A 134 11.42 18.17 -3.03
N GLY A 135 10.52 17.19 -2.85
CA GLY A 135 9.39 16.99 -3.74
C GLY A 135 9.70 16.16 -4.99
N PHE A 136 10.85 15.47 -5.02
CA PHE A 136 11.28 14.61 -6.14
C PHE A 136 10.21 13.61 -6.59
N GLU A 137 9.30 13.19 -5.71
CA GLU A 137 8.23 12.26 -6.05
C GLU A 137 7.27 12.80 -7.13
N ASN A 138 7.26 14.11 -7.34
CA ASN A 138 6.48 14.79 -8.37
C ASN A 138 7.29 15.07 -9.65
N ASN A 139 8.59 14.76 -9.67
CA ASN A 139 9.48 14.91 -10.81
C ASN A 139 9.81 13.51 -11.38
N GLU A 140 9.12 13.14 -12.46
CA GLU A 140 9.28 11.83 -13.09
C GLU A 140 10.72 11.59 -13.55
N SER A 141 11.37 12.59 -14.15
CA SER A 141 12.75 12.48 -14.64
C SER A 141 13.73 12.20 -13.51
N GLU A 142 13.57 12.87 -12.37
CA GLU A 142 14.40 12.62 -11.19
C GLU A 142 14.13 11.23 -10.58
N CYS A 143 12.86 10.81 -10.50
CA CYS A 143 12.52 9.46 -10.05
C CYS A 143 13.18 8.39 -10.91
N LEU A 144 13.16 8.54 -12.24
CA LEU A 144 13.82 7.61 -13.16
C LEU A 144 15.34 7.61 -12.99
N ALA A 145 15.96 8.78 -12.83
CA ALA A 145 17.40 8.87 -12.56
C ALA A 145 17.81 8.21 -11.23
N ILE A 146 16.97 8.32 -10.19
CA ILE A 146 17.16 7.62 -8.91
C ILE A 146 17.09 6.10 -9.11
N ILE A 147 16.10 5.62 -9.87
CA ILE A 147 15.92 4.20 -10.19
C ILE A 147 17.15 3.64 -10.92
N ASP A 148 17.67 4.37 -11.90
CA ASP A 148 18.86 3.98 -12.65
C ASP A 148 20.09 3.84 -11.73
N GLN A 149 20.30 4.81 -10.82
CA GLN A 149 21.38 4.74 -9.84
C GLN A 149 21.23 3.54 -8.90
N ILE A 150 20.01 3.24 -8.43
CA ILE A 150 19.76 2.07 -7.58
C ILE A 150 20.08 0.79 -8.37
N ASN A 151 19.62 0.67 -9.61
CA ASN A 151 19.86 -0.52 -10.45
C ASN A 151 21.35 -0.76 -10.72
N GLN A 152 22.16 0.30 -10.81
CA GLN A 152 23.61 0.23 -11.00
C GLN A 152 24.39 -0.11 -9.71
N SER A 153 23.80 0.05 -8.52
CA SER A 153 24.50 -0.05 -7.22
C SER A 153 24.78 -1.47 -6.71
N SER A 154 24.30 -2.52 -7.39
CA SER A 154 24.26 -3.91 -6.90
C SER A 154 23.41 -4.15 -5.64
N ALA A 155 22.66 -3.14 -5.17
CA ALA A 155 21.80 -3.28 -4.01
C ALA A 155 20.65 -4.25 -4.28
N ASN A 156 20.24 -4.96 -3.23
CA ASN A 156 19.04 -5.77 -3.20
C ASN A 156 18.09 -5.41 -2.05
N VAL A 157 18.44 -4.39 -1.26
CA VAL A 157 17.60 -3.79 -0.23
C VAL A 157 17.55 -2.29 -0.44
N LEU A 158 16.36 -1.70 -0.46
CA LEU A 158 16.19 -0.25 -0.42
C LEU A 158 15.69 0.16 0.95
N ALA A 159 16.45 1.01 1.63
CA ALA A 159 15.99 1.72 2.82
C ALA A 159 15.74 3.19 2.49
N ILE A 160 14.46 3.60 2.51
CA ILE A 160 14.00 4.91 2.07
C ILE A 160 13.46 5.74 3.24
N GLY A 161 14.00 6.95 3.41
CA GLY A 161 13.73 7.85 4.52
C GLY A 161 13.30 9.25 4.07
N VAL A 162 12.21 9.35 3.31
CA VAL A 162 11.64 10.65 2.84
C VAL A 162 10.30 11.00 3.52
N GLY A 163 9.84 10.12 4.43
CA GLY A 163 8.65 10.33 5.25
C GLY A 163 7.35 9.86 4.61
N ALA A 164 6.40 9.47 5.46
CA ALA A 164 5.10 8.97 5.03
C ALA A 164 4.10 10.10 4.71
N PRO A 165 3.28 9.96 3.65
CA PRO A 165 3.09 8.75 2.83
C PRO A 165 3.99 8.64 1.58
N LYS A 166 4.93 9.58 1.40
CA LYS A 166 5.68 9.74 0.14
C LYS A 166 6.49 8.49 -0.20
N GLN A 167 7.23 7.97 0.79
CA GLN A 167 8.08 6.80 0.61
C GLN A 167 7.29 5.54 0.24
N GLU A 168 6.15 5.30 0.88
CA GLU A 168 5.31 4.13 0.58
C GLU A 168 4.68 4.24 -0.81
N LYS A 169 4.19 5.43 -1.18
CA LYS A 169 3.64 5.68 -2.52
C LYS A 169 4.69 5.58 -3.62
N TRP A 170 5.90 6.07 -3.37
CA TRP A 170 7.02 5.96 -4.31
C TRP A 170 7.36 4.49 -4.57
N ILE A 171 7.45 3.67 -3.52
CA ILE A 171 7.66 2.22 -3.65
C ILE A 171 6.51 1.58 -4.44
N LEU A 172 5.25 1.88 -4.09
CA LEU A 172 4.09 1.35 -4.81
C LEU A 172 4.15 1.65 -6.32
N LYS A 173 4.56 2.87 -6.69
CA LYS A 173 4.65 3.32 -8.08
C LYS A 173 5.81 2.67 -8.84
N TYR A 174 6.99 2.59 -8.23
CA TYR A 174 8.23 2.28 -8.96
C TYR A 174 8.86 0.92 -8.64
N ARG A 175 8.34 0.14 -7.69
CA ARG A 175 8.94 -1.18 -7.32
C ARG A 175 9.18 -2.12 -8.50
N SER A 176 8.31 -2.09 -9.52
CA SER A 176 8.44 -2.96 -10.71
C SER A 176 9.63 -2.59 -11.60
N LEU A 177 10.17 -1.37 -11.47
CA LEU A 177 11.35 -0.88 -12.20
C LEU A 177 12.66 -1.14 -11.43
N LEU A 178 12.58 -1.82 -10.28
CA LEU A 178 13.71 -2.11 -9.40
C LEU A 178 13.93 -3.63 -9.26
N PRO A 179 14.25 -4.34 -10.36
CA PRO A 179 14.24 -5.81 -10.42
C PRO A 179 15.27 -6.49 -9.50
N ASN A 180 16.32 -5.78 -9.12
CA ASN A 180 17.37 -6.29 -8.24
C ASN A 180 16.99 -6.22 -6.75
N LEU A 181 16.02 -5.36 -6.40
CA LEU A 181 15.57 -5.19 -5.03
C LEU A 181 14.59 -6.30 -4.62
N LYS A 182 14.91 -6.94 -3.49
CA LYS A 182 14.04 -7.93 -2.85
C LYS A 182 13.35 -7.38 -1.60
N ILE A 183 13.92 -6.35 -0.97
CA ILE A 183 13.44 -5.81 0.30
C ILE A 183 13.27 -4.30 0.20
N PHE A 184 12.12 -3.80 0.66
CA PHE A 184 11.80 -2.37 0.70
C PHE A 184 11.49 -1.96 2.14
N LEU A 185 12.32 -1.08 2.71
CA LEU A 185 12.22 -0.59 4.08
C LEU A 185 11.93 0.93 4.09
N PRO A 186 10.67 1.36 4.24
CA PRO A 186 10.32 2.73 4.53
C PRO A 186 10.66 3.06 5.99
N ILE A 187 11.75 3.77 6.19
CA ILE A 187 12.37 3.97 7.51
C ILE A 187 12.16 5.38 8.08
N GLY A 188 11.64 6.32 7.29
CA GLY A 188 11.42 7.70 7.71
C GLY A 188 12.66 8.35 8.33
N ALA A 189 12.51 8.95 9.51
CA ALA A 189 13.57 9.68 10.22
C ALA A 189 14.72 8.80 10.77
N THR A 190 14.66 7.48 10.58
CA THR A 190 15.73 6.57 11.00
C THR A 190 17.04 6.88 10.30
N LEU A 191 16.98 7.39 9.07
CA LEU A 191 18.18 7.77 8.33
C LEU A 191 18.94 8.90 9.02
N ASP A 192 18.26 9.91 9.55
CA ASP A 192 18.86 10.99 10.34
C ASP A 192 19.54 10.46 11.62
N PHE A 193 18.95 9.43 12.26
CA PHE A 193 19.50 8.80 13.46
C PHE A 193 20.77 8.01 13.13
N GLU A 194 20.77 7.26 12.03
CA GLU A 194 21.95 6.50 11.59
C GLU A 194 23.09 7.42 11.12
N ALA A 195 22.76 8.57 10.54
CA ALA A 195 23.73 9.59 10.17
C ALA A 195 24.31 10.33 11.40
N GLY A 196 23.67 10.25 12.56
CA GLY A 196 24.09 10.95 13.79
C GLY A 196 23.63 12.42 13.87
N TYR A 197 22.80 12.89 12.94
CA TYR A 197 22.31 14.27 12.89
C TYR A 197 21.19 14.54 13.90
N LYS A 198 20.45 13.50 14.29
CA LYS A 198 19.40 13.60 15.31
C LYS A 198 19.62 12.56 16.41
N PRO A 199 19.50 12.94 17.68
CA PRO A 199 19.55 11.97 18.77
C PRO A 199 18.28 11.12 18.76
N ARG A 200 18.46 9.83 19.06
CA ARG A 200 17.35 8.92 19.31
C ARG A 200 16.78 9.17 20.72
N SER A 201 15.48 8.97 20.90
CA SER A 201 14.90 8.99 22.25
C SER A 201 15.61 7.96 23.15
N PRO A 202 15.86 8.26 24.43
CA PRO A 202 16.39 7.28 25.37
C PRO A 202 15.56 5.99 25.38
N LYS A 203 16.22 4.83 25.45
CA LYS A 203 15.56 3.52 25.39
C LYS A 203 14.43 3.37 26.41
N TRP A 204 14.64 3.87 27.63
CA TRP A 204 13.61 3.81 28.68
C TRP A 204 12.33 4.56 28.29
N MET A 205 12.45 5.73 27.63
CA MET A 205 11.28 6.50 27.15
C MET A 205 10.55 5.76 26.03
N SER A 206 11.27 5.17 25.07
CA SER A 206 10.64 4.36 24.01
C SER A 206 9.93 3.12 24.59
N ASN A 207 10.53 2.45 25.58
CA ASN A 207 9.97 1.26 26.22
C ASN A 207 8.64 1.52 26.93
N ILE A 208 8.49 2.68 27.58
CA ILE A 208 7.24 3.08 28.25
C ILE A 208 6.28 3.86 27.33
N GLY A 209 6.67 4.11 26.08
CA GLY A 209 5.82 4.78 25.08
C GLY A 209 5.84 6.31 25.09
N LEU A 210 6.85 6.94 25.71
CA LEU A 210 7.04 8.40 25.73
C LEU A 210 7.92 8.93 24.57
N GLU A 211 8.22 8.10 23.57
CA GLU A 211 9.01 8.52 22.41
C GLU A 211 8.38 9.71 21.67
N TRP A 212 7.05 9.72 21.49
CA TRP A 212 6.35 10.83 20.86
C TRP A 212 6.52 12.14 21.65
N PHE A 213 6.53 12.06 22.98
CA PHE A 213 6.69 13.22 23.85
C PHE A 213 8.10 13.77 23.79
N TYR A 214 9.12 12.90 23.82
CA TYR A 214 10.51 13.29 23.58
C TYR A 214 10.66 14.02 22.24
N ARG A 215 10.10 13.46 21.17
CA ARG A 215 10.15 14.08 19.85
C ARG A 215 9.42 15.42 19.80
N LEU A 216 8.28 15.55 20.47
CA LEU A 216 7.54 16.80 20.56
C LEU A 216 8.38 17.90 21.23
N ILE A 217 9.11 17.58 22.30
CA ILE A 217 10.01 18.54 22.95
C ILE A 217 11.20 18.89 22.05
N SER A 218 11.75 17.93 21.31
CA SER A 218 12.89 18.15 20.42
C SER A 218 12.53 18.92 19.14
N GLU A 219 11.32 18.74 18.61
CA GLU A 219 10.87 19.37 17.36
C GLU A 219 9.45 19.98 17.50
N PRO A 220 9.22 20.91 18.45
CA PRO A 220 7.89 21.34 18.84
C PRO A 220 7.14 21.99 17.69
N LYS A 221 7.80 22.90 16.94
CA LYS A 221 7.23 23.59 15.76
C LYS A 221 6.70 22.63 14.69
N ARG A 222 7.33 21.45 14.55
CA ARG A 222 7.00 20.47 13.52
C ARG A 222 5.96 19.45 13.98
N LEU A 223 6.01 19.03 15.24
CA LEU A 223 5.26 17.87 15.73
C LEU A 223 4.02 18.20 16.57
N TRP A 224 3.87 19.42 17.08
CA TRP A 224 2.72 19.79 17.92
C TRP A 224 1.38 19.58 17.18
N LYS A 225 1.27 20.08 15.95
CA LYS A 225 0.07 19.95 15.13
C LYS A 225 -0.20 18.48 14.81
N ARG A 226 0.84 17.74 14.43
CA ARG A 226 0.74 16.31 14.10
C ARG A 226 0.17 15.49 15.27
N TYR A 227 0.63 15.72 16.49
CA TYR A 227 0.23 14.92 17.64
C TYR A 227 -1.05 15.39 18.33
N LEU A 228 -1.25 16.71 18.45
CA LEU A 228 -2.38 17.24 19.21
C LEU A 228 -3.62 17.48 18.35
N ILE A 229 -3.44 17.77 17.05
CA ILE A 229 -4.54 18.07 16.13
C ILE A 229 -4.74 16.89 15.19
N ASP A 230 -3.71 16.53 14.41
CA ASP A 230 -3.89 15.58 13.31
C ASP A 230 -4.08 14.14 13.80
N SER A 231 -3.56 13.80 14.99
CA SER A 231 -3.72 12.46 15.59
C SER A 231 -4.99 12.31 16.43
N PHE A 232 -5.69 13.40 16.78
CA PHE A 232 -6.92 13.35 17.58
C PHE A 232 -8.04 12.47 16.96
N PRO A 233 -8.27 12.49 15.63
CA PRO A 233 -9.26 11.61 14.99
C PRO A 233 -9.01 10.11 15.22
N PHE A 234 -7.77 9.69 15.52
CA PHE A 234 -7.48 8.29 15.82
C PHE A 234 -8.21 7.83 17.09
N LEU A 235 -8.25 8.64 18.15
CA LEU A 235 -8.89 8.27 19.40
C LEU A 235 -10.40 8.06 19.21
N LEU A 236 -11.06 8.96 18.48
CA LEU A 236 -12.47 8.84 18.14
C LEU A 236 -12.75 7.56 17.33
N LYS A 237 -11.93 7.29 16.32
CA LYS A 237 -12.04 6.06 15.51
C LYS A 237 -11.79 4.81 16.32
N LEU A 238 -10.85 4.84 17.28
CA LEU A 238 -10.58 3.71 18.17
C LEU A 238 -11.77 3.41 19.08
N ILE A 239 -12.41 4.45 19.63
CA ILE A 239 -13.65 4.31 20.42
C ILE A 239 -14.76 3.73 19.54
N GLN A 240 -15.00 4.28 18.35
CA GLN A 240 -15.98 3.74 17.40
C GLN A 240 -15.69 2.27 17.07
N TYR A 241 -14.43 1.90 16.88
CA TYR A 241 -14.02 0.53 16.60
C TYR A 241 -14.33 -0.40 17.78
N ARG A 242 -14.05 0.03 19.02
CA ARG A 242 -14.34 -0.74 20.24
C ARG A 242 -15.83 -1.04 20.44
N PHE A 243 -16.71 -0.17 19.95
CA PHE A 243 -18.17 -0.30 20.04
C PHE A 243 -18.82 -0.81 18.74
N ASN A 244 -18.04 -1.32 17.78
CA ASN A 244 -18.52 -1.80 16.47
C ASN A 244 -19.29 -0.75 15.65
N LEU A 245 -19.02 0.54 15.90
CA LEU A 245 -19.59 1.68 15.17
C LEU A 245 -18.68 2.17 14.04
N TYR A 246 -17.42 1.72 14.02
CA TYR A 246 -16.49 2.07 12.95
C TYR A 246 -16.96 1.49 11.61
N ARG A 247 -17.07 2.36 10.61
CA ARG A 247 -17.27 2.00 9.21
C ARG A 247 -16.14 2.62 8.40
N SER A 248 -15.44 1.80 7.62
CA SER A 248 -14.52 2.33 6.62
C SER A 248 -15.31 3.05 5.54
N ASN A 249 -14.70 4.06 4.92
CA ASN A 249 -15.32 4.75 3.80
C ASN A 249 -15.34 3.78 2.59
N PRO A 250 -16.50 3.36 2.09
CA PRO A 250 -16.58 2.38 1.00
C PRO A 250 -15.93 2.88 -0.32
N ILE A 251 -15.99 4.18 -0.61
CA ILE A 251 -15.31 4.76 -1.78
C ILE A 251 -13.78 4.68 -1.61
N LEU A 252 -13.28 4.97 -0.41
CA LEU A 252 -11.86 4.84 -0.10
C LEU A 252 -11.40 3.37 -0.21
N GLU A 253 -12.20 2.44 0.32
CA GLU A 253 -11.92 1.01 0.23
C GLU A 253 -11.86 0.56 -1.22
N LEU A 254 -12.82 0.96 -2.06
CA LEU A 254 -12.86 0.65 -3.48
C LEU A 254 -11.64 1.20 -4.22
N LYS A 255 -11.30 2.49 -4.04
CA LYS A 255 -10.14 3.12 -4.70
C LYS A 255 -8.80 2.48 -4.29
N SER A 256 -8.71 1.94 -3.09
CA SER A 256 -7.48 1.33 -2.58
C SER A 256 -7.29 -0.13 -3.00
N LEU A 257 -8.27 -0.74 -3.67
CA LEU A 257 -8.12 -2.13 -4.11
C LEU A 257 -7.07 -2.28 -5.22
N PRO A 258 -6.21 -3.31 -5.16
CA PRO A 258 -5.39 -3.72 -6.29
C PRO A 258 -6.26 -4.13 -7.48
N LEU A 259 -5.77 -3.90 -8.71
CA LEU A 259 -6.50 -4.20 -9.93
C LEU A 259 -7.02 -5.65 -9.99
N GLY A 260 -6.21 -6.64 -9.59
CA GLY A 260 -6.63 -8.04 -9.57
C GLY A 260 -7.81 -8.29 -8.63
N MET A 261 -7.85 -7.63 -7.47
CA MET A 261 -8.98 -7.73 -6.54
C MET A 261 -10.22 -7.01 -7.07
N LEU A 262 -10.06 -5.86 -7.76
CA LEU A 262 -11.18 -5.17 -8.41
C LEU A 262 -11.83 -6.04 -9.48
N LEU A 263 -11.02 -6.62 -10.38
CA LEU A 263 -11.49 -7.50 -11.44
C LEU A 263 -12.18 -8.75 -10.87
N ASN A 264 -11.64 -9.31 -9.78
CA ASN A 264 -12.22 -10.45 -9.10
C ASN A 264 -13.55 -10.13 -8.42
N GLN A 265 -13.63 -9.03 -7.66
CA GLN A 265 -14.88 -8.58 -7.07
C GLN A 265 -15.95 -8.28 -8.12
N ALA A 266 -15.56 -7.74 -9.28
CA ALA A 266 -16.44 -7.50 -10.42
C ALA A 266 -16.83 -8.77 -11.19
N GLY A 267 -16.44 -9.97 -10.75
CA GLY A 267 -16.76 -11.22 -11.41
C GLY A 267 -16.08 -11.42 -12.77
N LEU A 268 -15.07 -10.59 -13.09
CA LEU A 268 -14.31 -10.67 -14.35
C LEU A 268 -13.11 -11.62 -14.25
N LEU A 269 -12.74 -11.99 -13.02
CA LEU A 269 -11.64 -12.89 -12.74
C LEU A 269 -12.00 -13.84 -11.59
N THR A 270 -11.96 -15.15 -11.81
CA THR A 270 -12.19 -16.12 -10.73
C THR A 270 -11.00 -16.16 -9.76
N ASP A 271 -11.19 -16.69 -8.56
CA ASP A 271 -10.13 -16.80 -7.55
C ASP A 271 -8.93 -17.61 -8.07
N ASP A 272 -9.18 -18.72 -8.77
CA ASP A 272 -8.12 -19.54 -9.37
C ASP A 272 -7.30 -18.77 -10.41
N LYS A 273 -7.97 -17.96 -11.23
CA LYS A 273 -7.32 -17.09 -12.23
C LYS A 273 -6.53 -15.98 -11.54
N LEU A 274 -7.06 -15.38 -10.47
CA LEU A 274 -6.33 -14.39 -9.68
C LEU A 274 -5.07 -14.99 -9.06
N LEU A 275 -5.17 -16.18 -8.48
CA LEU A 275 -4.04 -16.88 -7.90
C LEU A 275 -2.99 -17.23 -8.96
N LEU A 276 -3.42 -17.68 -10.14
CA LEU A 276 -2.53 -17.91 -11.28
C LEU A 276 -1.78 -16.63 -11.67
N LEU A 277 -2.48 -15.51 -11.82
CA LEU A 277 -1.86 -14.22 -12.16
C LEU A 277 -0.85 -13.77 -11.10
N LEU A 278 -1.19 -13.90 -9.81
CA LEU A 278 -0.30 -13.54 -8.70
C LEU A 278 0.94 -14.45 -8.68
N ASN A 279 0.79 -15.74 -8.96
CA ASN A 279 1.92 -16.68 -9.05
C ASN A 279 2.85 -16.33 -10.21
N ILE A 280 2.32 -16.04 -11.40
CA ILE A 280 3.11 -15.61 -12.56
C ILE A 280 3.81 -14.28 -12.24
N GLN A 281 3.10 -13.34 -11.63
CA GLN A 281 3.67 -12.05 -11.24
C GLN A 281 4.84 -12.24 -10.26
N LYS A 282 4.69 -13.13 -9.27
CA LYS A 282 5.75 -13.48 -8.31
C LYS A 282 6.94 -14.16 -8.99
N GLN A 283 6.71 -15.11 -9.89
CA GLN A 283 7.78 -15.76 -10.68
C GLN A 283 8.57 -14.76 -11.53
N LYS A 284 7.90 -13.72 -12.04
CA LYS A 284 8.52 -12.60 -12.75
C LYS A 284 9.03 -11.49 -11.82
N ASN A 285 9.21 -11.76 -10.52
CA ASN A 285 9.67 -10.81 -9.51
C ASN A 285 8.92 -9.45 -9.55
N TYR A 286 7.62 -9.48 -9.83
CA TYR A 286 6.75 -8.30 -9.93
C TYR A 286 7.15 -7.26 -11.01
N GLN A 287 8.01 -7.63 -11.95
CA GLN A 287 8.44 -6.74 -13.05
C GLN A 287 7.31 -6.42 -14.02
N ILE A 288 6.35 -7.35 -14.19
CA ILE A 288 5.19 -7.17 -15.05
C ILE A 288 3.96 -6.86 -14.21
N LYS A 289 3.22 -5.81 -14.61
CA LYS A 289 1.93 -5.45 -13.98
C LYS A 289 0.91 -6.57 -14.19
N LEU A 290 0.11 -6.86 -13.17
CA LEU A 290 -0.91 -7.92 -13.20
C LEU A 290 -1.87 -7.78 -14.39
N GLY A 291 -2.27 -6.55 -14.73
CA GLY A 291 -3.12 -6.28 -15.90
C GLY A 291 -2.48 -6.76 -17.20
N LYS A 292 -1.17 -6.55 -17.40
CA LYS A 292 -0.47 -7.01 -18.60
C LYS A 292 -0.43 -8.54 -18.70
N ILE A 293 -0.27 -9.22 -17.56
CA ILE A 293 -0.33 -10.69 -17.52
C ILE A 293 -1.75 -11.18 -17.85
N ALA A 294 -2.79 -10.52 -17.31
CA ALA A 294 -4.18 -10.85 -17.62
C ALA A 294 -4.52 -10.67 -19.10
N GLU A 295 -3.97 -9.61 -19.72
CA GLU A 295 -4.07 -9.32 -21.15
C GLU A 295 -3.37 -10.41 -22.00
N GLU A 296 -2.11 -10.74 -21.68
CA GLU A 296 -1.32 -11.76 -22.39
C GLU A 296 -2.00 -13.14 -22.37
N LEU A 297 -2.65 -13.48 -21.25
CA LEU A 297 -3.40 -14.72 -21.09
C LEU A 297 -4.85 -14.65 -21.64
N LYS A 298 -5.24 -13.52 -22.24
CA LYS A 298 -6.60 -13.27 -22.77
C LYS A 298 -7.71 -13.52 -21.73
N LEU A 299 -7.43 -13.28 -20.46
CA LEU A 299 -8.41 -13.45 -19.38
C LEU A 299 -9.37 -12.27 -19.29
N VAL A 300 -8.86 -11.07 -19.57
CA VAL A 300 -9.59 -9.80 -19.56
C VAL A 300 -9.05 -8.94 -20.71
N SER A 301 -9.90 -8.19 -21.41
CA SER A 301 -9.46 -7.36 -22.54
C SER A 301 -8.61 -6.15 -22.07
N PRO A 302 -7.72 -5.62 -22.93
CA PRO A 302 -6.96 -4.41 -22.63
C PRO A 302 -7.86 -3.22 -22.24
N GLU A 303 -9.01 -3.08 -22.90
CA GLU A 303 -9.95 -1.98 -22.68
C GLU A 303 -10.64 -2.10 -21.32
N THR A 304 -11.06 -3.31 -20.93
CA THR A 304 -11.60 -3.55 -19.58
C THR A 304 -10.53 -3.28 -18.52
N ILE A 305 -9.28 -3.72 -18.75
CA ILE A 305 -8.16 -3.42 -17.84
C ILE A 305 -7.96 -1.91 -17.68
N ASN A 306 -7.95 -1.17 -18.80
CA ASN A 306 -7.80 0.29 -18.81
C ASN A 306 -8.96 0.98 -18.08
N PHE A 307 -10.20 0.52 -18.26
CA PHE A 307 -11.35 1.04 -17.55
C PHE A 307 -11.16 0.94 -16.02
N PHE A 308 -10.85 -0.24 -15.49
CA PHE A 308 -10.68 -0.43 -14.04
C PHE A 308 -9.41 0.25 -13.48
N ALA A 309 -8.33 0.33 -14.26
CA ALA A 309 -7.06 0.88 -13.80
C ALA A 309 -7.00 2.42 -13.86
N GLU A 310 -7.58 3.04 -14.89
CA GLU A 310 -7.36 4.45 -15.23
C GLU A 310 -8.65 5.28 -15.26
N GLU A 311 -9.77 4.72 -15.72
CA GLU A 311 -11.02 5.48 -15.88
C GLU A 311 -11.91 5.43 -14.63
N LEU A 312 -12.07 4.25 -14.01
CA LEU A 312 -12.86 4.06 -12.81
C LEU A 312 -12.43 4.99 -11.66
N PRO A 313 -11.13 5.18 -11.37
CA PRO A 313 -10.71 6.18 -10.38
C PRO A 313 -11.17 7.60 -10.71
N LYS A 314 -11.14 8.00 -11.99
CA LYS A 314 -11.59 9.33 -12.44
C LYS A 314 -13.10 9.50 -12.30
N ILE A 315 -13.87 8.46 -12.63
CA ILE A 315 -15.33 8.44 -12.43
C ILE A 315 -15.66 8.66 -10.95
N ILE A 316 -14.94 7.98 -10.05
CA ILE A 316 -15.10 8.13 -8.61
C ILE A 316 -14.75 9.55 -8.17
N ASP A 317 -13.62 10.10 -8.63
CA ASP A 317 -13.15 11.43 -8.23
C ASP A 317 -14.07 12.56 -8.72
N LEU A 318 -14.67 12.39 -9.90
CA LEU A 318 -15.66 13.32 -10.44
C LEU A 318 -17.09 13.05 -9.95
N ASN A 319 -17.29 12.02 -9.13
CA ASN A 319 -18.59 11.53 -8.67
C ASN A 319 -19.62 11.39 -9.81
N GLN A 320 -19.18 10.85 -10.94
CA GLN A 320 -20.00 10.70 -12.14
C GLN A 320 -20.91 9.48 -12.00
N VAL A 321 -22.21 9.71 -11.84
CA VAL A 321 -23.20 8.63 -11.77
C VAL A 321 -23.79 8.37 -13.16
N TRP A 322 -23.49 7.20 -13.73
CA TRP A 322 -24.08 6.74 -15.00
C TRP A 322 -25.13 5.65 -14.80
N ASN A 323 -25.90 5.40 -15.86
CA ASN A 323 -26.71 4.19 -15.95
C ASN A 323 -25.80 2.96 -16.14
N ILE A 324 -26.30 1.77 -15.80
CA ILE A 324 -25.51 0.54 -15.79
C ILE A 324 -24.97 0.24 -17.19
N GLU A 325 -25.77 0.47 -18.23
CA GLU A 325 -25.42 0.25 -19.63
C GLU A 325 -24.17 1.04 -20.03
N ASN A 326 -24.10 2.31 -19.62
CA ASN A 326 -22.97 3.18 -19.94
C ASN A 326 -21.69 2.70 -19.26
N TYR A 327 -21.76 2.22 -18.02
CA TYR A 327 -20.60 1.61 -17.37
C TYR A 327 -20.16 0.35 -18.09
N LEU A 328 -21.09 -0.54 -18.44
CA LEU A 328 -20.78 -1.80 -19.11
C LEU A 328 -20.17 -1.56 -20.50
N GLN A 329 -20.71 -0.61 -21.27
CA GLN A 329 -20.16 -0.21 -22.56
C GLN A 329 -18.77 0.41 -22.41
N LYS A 330 -18.59 1.33 -21.45
CA LYS A 330 -17.30 1.97 -21.20
C LYS A 330 -16.24 0.98 -20.72
N ALA A 331 -16.64 -0.04 -19.98
CA ALA A 331 -15.79 -1.15 -19.56
C ALA A 331 -15.57 -2.21 -20.66
N HIS A 332 -16.12 -2.00 -21.87
CA HIS A 332 -16.07 -2.92 -23.00
C HIS A 332 -16.61 -4.33 -22.69
N LEU A 333 -17.57 -4.41 -21.76
CA LEU A 333 -18.21 -5.67 -21.35
C LEU A 333 -19.45 -5.98 -22.20
N ILE A 334 -20.02 -4.97 -22.84
CA ILE A 334 -21.14 -5.12 -23.78
C ILE A 334 -20.98 -4.15 -24.93
N THR A 335 -21.27 -4.60 -26.14
CA THR A 335 -21.20 -3.78 -27.37
C THR A 335 -22.49 -3.00 -27.59
N PRO A 336 -22.44 -1.86 -28.31
CA PRO A 336 -23.65 -1.14 -28.72
C PRO A 336 -24.65 -2.03 -29.48
N LEU A 337 -24.17 -2.91 -30.36
CA LEU A 337 -25.01 -3.86 -31.10
C LEU A 337 -25.74 -4.83 -30.17
N GLN A 338 -25.07 -5.37 -29.15
CA GLN A 338 -25.71 -6.24 -28.16
C GLN A 338 -26.79 -5.49 -27.38
N ILE A 339 -26.55 -4.22 -27.00
CA ILE A 339 -27.57 -3.39 -26.35
C ILE A 339 -28.78 -3.20 -27.26
N ASP A 340 -28.57 -2.84 -28.53
CA ASP A 340 -29.67 -2.65 -29.49
C ASP A 340 -30.51 -3.92 -29.68
N LEU A 341 -29.85 -5.08 -29.79
CA LEU A 341 -30.53 -6.38 -29.89
C LEU A 341 -31.37 -6.68 -28.64
N LEU A 342 -30.81 -6.41 -27.45
CA LEU A 342 -31.52 -6.61 -26.19
C LEU A 342 -32.70 -5.64 -26.02
N LEU A 343 -32.57 -4.38 -26.43
CA LEU A 343 -33.66 -3.40 -26.39
C LEU A 343 -34.79 -3.79 -27.36
N ARG A 344 -34.47 -4.27 -28.56
CA ARG A 344 -35.47 -4.83 -29.48
C ARG A 344 -36.18 -6.03 -28.86
N LYS A 345 -35.44 -6.96 -28.26
CA LYS A 345 -36.00 -8.11 -27.57
C LYS A 345 -36.91 -7.70 -26.41
N GLN A 346 -36.48 -6.71 -25.61
CA GLN A 346 -37.26 -6.15 -24.51
C GLN A 346 -38.60 -5.58 -24.99
N SER A 347 -38.62 -4.87 -26.12
CA SER A 347 -39.84 -4.28 -26.69
C SER A 347 -40.86 -5.32 -27.20
N GLN A 348 -40.40 -6.53 -27.52
CA GLN A 348 -41.23 -7.64 -28.02
C GLN A 348 -41.77 -8.52 -26.89
N LEU A 349 -41.19 -8.43 -25.69
CA LEU A 349 -41.62 -9.20 -24.53
C LEU A 349 -42.81 -8.50 -23.86
N SER A 350 -43.88 -9.26 -23.61
CA SER A 350 -45.05 -8.80 -22.85
C SER A 350 -44.79 -8.62 -21.35
N ASN A 351 -43.66 -9.12 -20.84
CA ASN A 351 -43.23 -8.97 -19.45
C ASN A 351 -42.25 -7.80 -19.28
N SER A 352 -42.36 -7.08 -18.16
CA SER A 352 -41.51 -5.94 -17.79
C SER A 352 -40.09 -6.34 -17.35
N LYS A 353 -39.41 -7.24 -18.09
CA LYS A 353 -38.03 -7.61 -17.77
C LYS A 353 -37.10 -6.42 -17.97
N SER A 354 -36.19 -6.19 -17.03
CA SER A 354 -35.19 -5.13 -17.17
C SER A 354 -34.14 -5.54 -18.20
N LEU A 355 -33.50 -4.54 -18.83
CA LEU A 355 -32.38 -4.78 -19.74
C LEU A 355 -31.27 -5.59 -19.05
N THR A 356 -31.03 -5.32 -17.77
CA THR A 356 -30.05 -6.02 -16.94
C THR A 356 -30.37 -7.51 -16.74
N GLN A 357 -31.66 -7.88 -16.60
CA GLN A 357 -32.07 -9.29 -16.57
C GLN A 357 -31.79 -9.99 -17.90
N LEU A 358 -32.09 -9.31 -19.02
CA LEU A 358 -31.84 -9.87 -20.35
C LEU A 358 -30.34 -10.06 -20.63
N ILE A 359 -29.46 -9.17 -20.13
CA ILE A 359 -28.00 -9.34 -20.24
C ILE A 359 -27.53 -10.67 -19.64
N VAL A 360 -28.09 -11.05 -18.49
CA VAL A 360 -27.74 -12.29 -17.79
C VAL A 360 -28.39 -13.50 -18.48
N GLU A 361 -29.66 -13.40 -18.88
CA GLU A 361 -30.39 -14.49 -19.55
C GLU A 361 -29.77 -14.87 -20.91
N GLU A 362 -29.28 -13.88 -21.67
CA GLU A 362 -28.57 -14.14 -22.93
C GLU A 362 -27.11 -14.61 -22.72
N GLY A 363 -26.66 -14.70 -21.47
CA GLY A 363 -25.31 -15.16 -21.13
C GLY A 363 -24.20 -14.17 -21.50
N TYR A 364 -24.52 -12.89 -21.73
CA TYR A 364 -23.50 -11.89 -22.05
C TYR A 364 -22.62 -11.57 -20.85
N LEU A 365 -23.19 -11.48 -19.64
CA LEU A 365 -22.45 -11.22 -18.40
C LEU A 365 -22.98 -12.07 -17.24
N SER A 366 -22.11 -12.31 -16.25
CA SER A 366 -22.49 -12.99 -15.02
C SER A 366 -23.39 -12.10 -14.13
N PRO A 367 -24.26 -12.70 -13.29
CA PRO A 367 -25.00 -11.96 -12.27
C PRO A 367 -24.08 -11.14 -11.36
N GLN A 368 -22.94 -11.73 -10.94
CA GLN A 368 -21.95 -11.07 -10.09
C GLN A 368 -21.42 -9.76 -10.70
N THR A 369 -21.11 -9.76 -12.00
CA THR A 369 -20.62 -8.57 -12.69
C THR A 369 -21.66 -7.46 -12.69
N LEU A 370 -22.91 -7.81 -12.97
CA LEU A 370 -24.01 -6.86 -12.98
C LEU A 370 -24.31 -6.30 -11.57
N ASP A 371 -24.31 -7.16 -10.56
CA ASP A 371 -24.50 -6.78 -9.16
C ASP A 371 -23.40 -5.82 -8.70
N TRP A 372 -22.16 -6.06 -9.11
CA TRP A 372 -21.03 -5.18 -8.80
C TRP A 372 -21.21 -3.77 -9.38
N PHE A 373 -21.58 -3.65 -10.67
CA PHE A 373 -21.83 -2.33 -11.27
C PHE A 373 -23.05 -1.62 -10.68
N THR A 374 -24.07 -2.38 -10.29
CA THR A 374 -25.24 -1.85 -9.60
C THR A 374 -24.86 -1.28 -8.23
N ALA A 375 -24.13 -2.07 -7.43
CA ALA A 375 -23.62 -1.65 -6.12
C ALA A 375 -22.66 -0.45 -6.25
N PHE A 376 -21.80 -0.43 -7.26
CA PHE A 376 -20.91 0.70 -7.55
C PHE A 376 -21.67 1.98 -7.86
N ARG A 377 -22.70 1.91 -8.72
CA ARG A 377 -23.56 3.06 -9.04
C ARG A 377 -24.28 3.58 -7.79
N ASP A 378 -24.85 2.67 -7.00
CA ASP A 378 -25.63 3.04 -5.82
C ASP A 378 -24.73 3.61 -4.72
N LEU A 379 -23.50 3.11 -4.62
CA LEU A 379 -22.44 3.67 -3.79
C LEU A 379 -22.15 5.13 -4.17
N LEU A 380 -21.93 5.44 -5.45
CA LEU A 380 -21.72 6.81 -5.91
C LEU A 380 -22.93 7.73 -5.64
N LYS A 381 -24.16 7.22 -5.80
CA LYS A 381 -25.37 7.98 -5.47
C LYS A 381 -25.44 8.35 -4.00
N SER A 382 -25.04 7.45 -3.11
CA SER A 382 -25.02 7.68 -1.66
C SER A 382 -23.90 8.61 -1.19
N HIS A 383 -22.91 8.87 -2.05
CA HIS A 383 -21.74 9.70 -1.76
C HIS A 383 -21.92 11.18 -2.14
N LYS A 384 -23.10 11.56 -2.65
CA LYS A 384 -23.44 12.94 -3.03
C LYS A 384 -23.78 13.83 -1.84
#